data_AF-A0A8S9K9F5-F1
#
_entry.id   AF-A0A8S9K9F5-F1
#
_cell.length_a   1.000
_cell.length_b   1.000
_cell.length_c   1.000
_cell.angle_alpha   90.00
_cell.angle_beta   90.00
_cell.angle_gamma   90.00
#
_symmetry.space_group_name_H-M   'P 1'
#
loop_
_entity.id
_entity.type
_entity.pdbx_description
1 polymer ?
#
loop_
_entity_poly.entity_id
_entity_poly.type
_entity_poly.pdbx_seq_one_letter_code
_entity_poly.pdbx_strand_id
1 'polypeptide(L)'
;MAGRNTLQLHVVAVVVSVAVLIFIFFGQVAEASRMMNLCSHTAYPSLCQPLVKHITNPSRATHRTIQALEAKTKLALADAARFKNGNQAIATCYATLSDAVYNLASARKSIRKRDVMALNMFLTAAVSDYGACV
;
A
#
# COMPACT_ATOMS: atom_id res chain seq x y z
N MET A 1 18.70 61.13 13.74
CA MET A 1 18.80 60.13 12.65
C MET A 1 19.13 58.74 13.20
N ALA A 2 18.33 58.20 14.15
CA ALA A 2 18.62 56.91 14.80
C ALA A 2 17.55 55.82 14.58
N GLY A 3 16.31 56.20 14.21
CA GLY A 3 15.21 55.25 14.02
C GLY A 3 15.21 54.48 12.68
N ARG A 4 15.99 54.94 11.69
CA ARG A 4 16.05 54.30 10.36
C ARG A 4 16.92 53.04 10.36
N ASN A 5 17.92 52.97 11.24
CA ASN A 5 18.87 51.85 11.29
C ASN A 5 18.31 50.65 12.08
N THR A 6 17.54 50.90 13.13
CA THR A 6 16.86 49.85 13.90
C THR A 6 15.73 49.21 13.10
N LEU A 7 14.94 50.00 12.35
CA LEU A 7 13.87 49.47 11.49
C LEU A 7 14.43 48.53 10.41
N GLN A 8 15.54 48.92 9.76
CA GLN A 8 16.23 48.10 8.76
C GLN A 8 16.74 46.78 9.35
N LEU A 9 17.31 46.84 10.57
CA LEU A 9 17.81 45.66 11.26
C LEU A 9 16.70 44.65 11.60
N HIS A 10 15.53 45.15 12.02
CA HIS A 10 14.36 44.29 12.30
C HIS A 10 13.78 43.66 11.03
N VAL A 11 13.71 44.42 9.93
CA VAL A 11 13.22 43.90 8.64
C VAL A 11 14.14 42.78 8.13
N VAL A 12 15.46 42.98 8.18
CA VAL A 12 16.45 41.96 7.78
C VAL A 12 16.33 40.71 8.65
N ALA A 13 16.20 40.85 9.97
CA ALA A 13 16.04 39.71 10.88
C ALA A 13 14.76 38.90 10.58
N VAL A 14 13.65 39.55 10.26
CA VAL A 14 12.39 38.89 9.87
C VAL A 14 12.55 38.14 8.56
N VAL A 15 13.16 38.75 7.54
CA VAL A 15 13.37 38.11 6.22
C VAL A 15 14.27 36.88 6.34
N VAL A 16 15.35 36.96 7.11
CA VAL A 16 16.25 35.82 7.35
C VAL A 16 15.52 34.70 8.10
N SER A 17 14.72 35.04 9.11
CA SER A 17 13.95 34.06 9.88
C SER A 17 12.92 33.33 9.02
N VAL A 18 12.21 34.07 8.15
CA VAL A 18 11.24 33.48 7.21
C VAL A 18 11.94 32.59 6.19
N ALA A 19 13.08 33.01 5.64
CA ALA A 19 13.86 32.20 4.71
C ALA A 19 14.35 30.90 5.36
N VAL A 20 14.88 30.96 6.58
CA VAL A 20 15.34 29.76 7.32
C VAL A 20 14.19 28.80 7.59
N LEU A 21 13.03 29.29 8.02
CA LEU A 21 11.85 28.45 8.23
C LEU A 21 11.42 27.76 6.93
N ILE A 22 11.38 28.50 5.82
CA ILE A 22 11.08 27.96 4.48
C ILE A 22 12.08 26.83 4.13
N PHE A 23 13.38 27.06 4.27
CA PHE A 23 14.40 26.04 3.97
C PHE A 23 14.27 24.78 4.84
N ILE A 24 13.93 24.92 6.13
CA ILE A 24 13.71 23.77 7.02
C ILE A 24 12.47 22.98 6.58
N PHE A 25 11.36 23.66 6.27
CA PHE A 25 10.14 23.00 5.82
C PHE A 25 10.30 22.30 4.46
N PHE A 26 11.05 22.87 3.51
CA PHE A 26 11.29 22.22 2.22
C PHE A 26 12.37 21.12 2.28
N GLY A 27 13.36 21.23 3.17
CA GLY A 27 14.40 20.21 3.36
C GLY A 27 13.83 18.88 3.87
N GLN A 28 12.84 18.91 4.76
CA GLN A 28 12.20 17.71 5.30
C GLN A 28 11.35 16.93 4.26
N VAL A 29 10.86 17.60 3.21
CA VAL A 29 10.06 16.95 2.15
C VAL A 29 10.95 16.12 1.22
N ALA A 30 12.21 16.52 1.02
CA ALA A 30 13.15 15.78 0.20
C ALA A 30 13.59 14.46 0.85
N GLU A 31 13.70 14.41 2.18
CA GLU A 31 14.22 13.23 2.90
C GLU A 31 13.17 12.13 3.12
N ALA A 32 11.88 12.48 3.15
CA ALA A 32 10.77 11.52 3.12
C ALA A 32 10.63 10.77 1.78
N SER A 33 11.37 11.20 0.75
CA SER A 33 11.41 10.56 -0.57
C SER A 33 12.58 9.57 -0.76
N ARG A 34 13.39 9.31 0.29
CA ARG A 34 14.29 8.15 0.31
C ARG A 34 13.44 6.92 -0.01
N MET A 35 13.72 6.31 -1.17
CA MET A 35 13.02 5.13 -1.68
C MET A 35 12.96 4.04 -0.61
N MET A 36 11.88 4.00 0.18
CA MET A 36 11.63 2.90 1.09
C MET A 36 11.49 1.66 0.21
N ASN A 37 12.39 0.71 0.39
CA ASN A 37 12.27 -0.58 -0.27
C ASN A 37 11.00 -1.27 0.27
N LEU A 38 9.91 -1.17 -0.49
CA LEU A 38 8.59 -1.73 -0.13
C LEU A 38 8.64 -3.23 0.19
N CYS A 39 9.67 -3.92 -0.31
CA CYS A 39 9.82 -5.36 -0.18
C CYS A 39 10.63 -5.80 1.05
N SER A 40 11.30 -4.88 1.73
CA SER A 40 12.23 -5.17 2.84
C SER A 40 11.58 -5.87 4.04
N HIS A 41 10.28 -5.65 4.27
CA HIS A 41 9.52 -6.21 5.39
C HIS A 41 8.47 -7.24 4.97
N THR A 42 8.55 -7.73 3.73
CA THR A 42 7.64 -8.79 3.26
C THR A 42 8.19 -10.16 3.63
N ALA A 43 7.31 -11.16 3.80
CA ALA A 43 7.74 -12.54 4.07
C ALA A 43 8.61 -13.14 2.95
N TYR A 44 8.48 -12.62 1.71
CA TYR A 44 9.21 -13.08 0.54
C TYR A 44 9.77 -11.90 -0.27
N PRO A 45 10.88 -11.26 0.19
CA PRO A 45 11.43 -10.07 -0.46
C PRO A 45 11.81 -10.28 -1.93
N SER A 46 12.32 -11.46 -2.29
CA SER A 46 12.69 -11.83 -3.67
C SER A 46 11.50 -11.91 -4.61
N LEU A 47 10.32 -12.31 -4.11
CA LEU A 47 9.08 -12.36 -4.89
C LEU A 47 8.40 -10.99 -4.98
N CYS A 48 8.59 -10.13 -3.99
CA CYS A 48 7.96 -8.81 -3.96
C CYS A 48 8.45 -7.89 -5.08
N GLN A 49 9.76 -7.83 -5.35
CA GLN A 49 10.36 -6.90 -6.33
C GLN A 49 9.74 -7.03 -7.74
N PRO A 50 9.65 -8.24 -8.34
CA PRO A 50 8.99 -8.43 -9.62
C PRO A 50 7.50 -8.01 -9.64
N LEU A 51 6.81 -8.09 -8.49
CA LEU A 51 5.39 -7.76 -8.35
C LEU A 51 5.16 -6.25 -8.25
N VAL A 52 5.96 -5.54 -7.45
CA VAL A 52 5.82 -4.08 -7.27
C VAL A 52 6.52 -3.27 -8.36
N LYS A 53 7.46 -3.89 -9.11
CA LYS A 53 8.24 -3.27 -10.18
C LYS A 53 8.90 -1.97 -9.69
N HIS A 54 8.74 -0.88 -10.44
CA HIS A 54 9.29 0.44 -10.10
C HIS A 54 8.33 1.33 -9.29
N ILE A 55 7.26 0.77 -8.71
CA ILE A 55 6.31 1.56 -7.94
C ILE A 55 6.89 1.83 -6.55
N THR A 56 7.09 3.09 -6.22
CA THR A 56 7.63 3.53 -4.92
C THR A 56 6.56 3.93 -3.92
N ASN A 57 5.36 4.29 -4.38
CA ASN A 57 4.25 4.64 -3.50
C ASN A 57 3.60 3.37 -2.91
N PRO A 58 3.62 3.18 -1.57
CA PRO A 58 3.10 1.97 -0.93
C PRO A 58 1.62 1.70 -1.25
N SER A 59 0.77 2.73 -1.16
CA SER A 59 -0.67 2.59 -1.42
C SER A 59 -0.97 2.15 -2.86
N ARG A 60 -0.28 2.76 -3.84
CA ARG A 60 -0.40 2.38 -5.25
C ARG A 60 0.15 0.98 -5.52
N ALA A 61 1.28 0.63 -4.91
CA ALA A 61 1.86 -0.70 -5.03
C ALA A 61 0.88 -1.76 -4.48
N THR A 62 0.41 -1.59 -3.26
CA THR A 62 -0.56 -2.48 -2.62
C THR A 62 -1.84 -2.59 -3.44
N HIS A 63 -2.43 -1.48 -3.90
CA HIS A 63 -3.66 -1.54 -4.71
C HIS A 63 -3.46 -2.33 -6.01
N ARG A 64 -2.35 -2.12 -6.74
CA ARG A 64 -2.07 -2.86 -7.98
C ARG A 64 -1.81 -4.34 -7.71
N THR A 65 -1.08 -4.67 -6.65
CA THR A 65 -0.83 -6.06 -6.25
C THR A 65 -2.13 -6.78 -5.92
N ILE A 66 -3.01 -6.17 -5.12
CA ILE A 66 -4.32 -6.76 -4.79
C ILE A 66 -5.16 -6.93 -6.06
N GLN A 67 -5.18 -5.95 -6.97
CA GLN A 67 -5.93 -6.06 -8.22
C GLN A 67 -5.42 -7.21 -9.10
N ALA A 68 -4.10 -7.40 -9.22
CA ALA A 68 -3.51 -8.50 -9.97
C ALA A 68 -3.82 -9.86 -9.31
N LEU A 69 -3.77 -9.91 -7.97
CA LEU A 69 -4.09 -11.11 -7.20
C LEU A 69 -5.57 -11.48 -7.31
N GLU A 70 -6.47 -10.49 -7.28
CA GLU A 70 -7.92 -10.68 -7.49
C GLU A 70 -8.20 -11.30 -8.86
N ALA A 71 -7.53 -10.82 -9.91
CA ALA A 71 -7.66 -11.38 -11.26
C ALA A 71 -7.21 -12.85 -11.33
N LYS A 72 -6.06 -13.18 -10.75
CA LYS A 72 -5.56 -14.57 -10.68
C LYS A 72 -6.50 -15.47 -9.87
N THR A 73 -7.03 -14.97 -8.76
CA THR A 73 -7.96 -15.71 -7.89
C THR A 73 -9.26 -16.03 -8.62
N LYS A 74 -9.80 -15.09 -9.41
CA LYS A 74 -10.98 -15.34 -10.24
C LYS A 74 -10.76 -16.41 -11.30
N LEU A 75 -9.56 -16.49 -11.88
CA LEU A 75 -9.21 -17.57 -12.81
C LEU A 75 -9.16 -18.92 -12.07
N ALA A 76 -8.47 -19.00 -10.94
CA ALA A 76 -8.42 -20.22 -10.13
C ALA A 76 -9.81 -20.66 -9.65
N LEU A 77 -10.67 -19.71 -9.26
CA LEU A 77 -12.06 -19.96 -8.89
C LEU A 77 -12.87 -20.55 -10.05
N ALA A 78 -12.70 -20.00 -11.25
CA ALA A 78 -13.36 -20.50 -12.46
C ALA A 78 -12.91 -21.93 -12.81
N ASP A 79 -11.63 -22.24 -12.61
CA ASP A 79 -11.11 -23.60 -12.80
C ASP A 79 -11.65 -24.55 -11.72
N ALA A 80 -11.63 -24.16 -10.44
CA ALA A 80 -12.21 -24.96 -9.35
C ALA A 80 -13.71 -25.23 -9.57
N ALA A 81 -14.45 -24.26 -10.12
CA ALA A 81 -15.87 -24.42 -10.44
C ALA A 81 -16.14 -25.56 -11.43
N ARG A 82 -15.21 -25.86 -12.33
CA ARG A 82 -15.33 -26.94 -13.33
C ARG A 82 -15.19 -28.33 -12.71
N PHE A 83 -14.44 -28.45 -11.61
CA PHE A 83 -14.03 -29.73 -11.05
C PHE A 83 -14.56 -30.00 -9.63
N LYS A 84 -15.31 -29.06 -9.02
CA LYS A 84 -15.80 -29.20 -7.64
C LYS A 84 -16.80 -30.35 -7.42
N ASN A 85 -17.58 -30.70 -8.45
CA ASN A 85 -18.63 -31.70 -8.31
C ASN A 85 -18.00 -33.09 -8.19
N GLY A 86 -18.23 -33.77 -7.07
CA GLY A 86 -17.64 -35.09 -6.81
C GLY A 86 -16.20 -35.06 -6.29
N ASN A 87 -15.61 -33.88 -6.06
CA ASN A 87 -14.30 -33.73 -5.43
C ASN A 87 -14.37 -32.73 -4.27
N GLN A 88 -14.39 -33.25 -3.04
CA GLN A 88 -14.54 -32.43 -1.83
C GLN A 88 -13.39 -31.43 -1.65
N ALA A 89 -12.15 -31.79 -1.99
CA ALA A 89 -11.02 -30.89 -1.88
C ALA A 89 -11.18 -29.68 -2.82
N ILE A 90 -11.61 -29.93 -4.06
CA ILE A 90 -11.86 -28.85 -5.03
C ILE A 90 -13.11 -28.03 -4.63
N ALA A 91 -14.11 -28.66 -4.02
CA ALA A 91 -15.26 -27.93 -3.48
C ALA A 91 -14.87 -26.96 -2.35
N THR A 92 -13.98 -27.39 -1.45
CA THR A 92 -13.38 -26.50 -0.43
C THR A 92 -12.60 -25.36 -1.09
N CYS A 93 -11.73 -25.67 -2.07
CA CYS A 93 -11.01 -24.65 -2.83
C CYS A 93 -11.95 -23.64 -3.50
N TYR A 94 -13.05 -24.10 -4.11
CA TYR A 94 -14.03 -23.22 -4.72
C TYR A 94 -14.65 -22.26 -3.70
N ALA A 95 -15.01 -22.76 -2.51
CA ALA A 95 -15.57 -21.93 -1.45
C ALA A 95 -14.55 -20.90 -0.95
N THR A 96 -13.34 -21.32 -0.59
CA THR A 96 -12.33 -20.41 -0.02
C THR A 96 -11.77 -19.44 -1.06
N LEU A 97 -11.64 -19.84 -2.33
CA LEU A 97 -11.28 -18.90 -3.41
C LEU A 97 -12.37 -17.85 -3.65
N SER A 98 -13.65 -18.19 -3.46
CA SER A 98 -14.75 -17.23 -3.53
C SER A 98 -14.63 -16.19 -2.40
N ASP A 99 -14.35 -16.66 -1.18
CA ASP A 99 -14.12 -15.79 -0.01
C ASP A 99 -12.87 -14.90 -0.21
N ALA A 100 -11.79 -15.46 -0.75
CA ALA A 100 -10.59 -14.70 -1.10
C ALA A 100 -10.89 -13.58 -2.10
N VAL A 101 -11.71 -13.82 -3.13
CA VAL A 101 -12.13 -12.76 -4.07
C VAL A 101 -12.88 -11.64 -3.35
N TYR A 102 -13.80 -11.99 -2.44
CA TYR A 102 -14.52 -11.00 -1.63
C TYR A 102 -13.55 -10.19 -0.75
N ASN A 103 -12.66 -10.86 -0.06
CA ASN A 103 -11.69 -10.25 0.85
C ASN A 103 -10.74 -9.29 0.09
N LEU A 104 -10.22 -9.68 -1.07
CA LEU A 104 -9.39 -8.81 -1.91
C LEU A 104 -10.15 -7.57 -2.41
N ALA A 105 -11.41 -7.73 -2.83
CA ALA A 105 -12.24 -6.61 -3.27
C ALA A 105 -12.52 -5.64 -2.11
N SER A 106 -12.76 -6.16 -0.91
CA SER A 106 -12.96 -5.36 0.30
C SER A 106 -11.68 -4.65 0.74
N ALA A 107 -10.53 -5.32 0.69
CA ALA A 107 -9.22 -4.71 0.93
C ALA A 107 -8.95 -3.50 0.02
N ARG A 108 -9.29 -3.59 -1.28
CA ARG A 108 -9.17 -2.44 -2.22
C ARG A 108 -10.05 -1.26 -1.82
N LYS A 109 -11.26 -1.52 -1.31
CA LYS A 109 -12.15 -0.46 -0.79
C LYS A 109 -11.55 0.19 0.45
N SER A 110 -10.94 -0.58 1.35
CA SER A 110 -10.27 -0.08 2.55
C SER A 110 -9.09 0.84 2.23
N ILE A 111 -8.31 0.57 1.18
CA ILE A 111 -7.25 1.49 0.69
C ILE A 111 -7.83 2.87 0.36
N ARG A 112 -8.97 2.93 -0.35
CA ARG A 112 -9.61 4.20 -0.73
C ARG A 112 -10.11 4.97 0.49
N LYS A 113 -10.57 4.25 1.51
CA LYS A 113 -11.02 4.82 2.80
C LYS A 113 -9.87 5.14 3.76
N ARG A 114 -8.62 4.80 3.40
CA ARG A 114 -7.43 4.87 4.28
C ARG A 114 -7.61 4.07 5.58
N ASP A 115 -8.41 3.01 5.52
CA ASP A 115 -8.70 2.14 6.67
C ASP A 115 -7.68 0.99 6.70
N VAL A 116 -6.60 1.21 7.44
CA VAL A 116 -5.47 0.27 7.54
C VAL A 116 -5.85 -0.99 8.33
N MET A 117 -6.71 -0.86 9.35
CA MET A 117 -7.15 -2.00 10.14
C MET A 117 -8.00 -2.96 9.30
N ALA A 118 -9.00 -2.43 8.59
CA ALA A 118 -9.81 -3.24 7.69
C ALA A 118 -8.98 -3.82 6.53
N LEU A 119 -8.03 -3.04 5.98
CA LEU A 119 -7.11 -3.53 4.96
C LEU A 119 -6.34 -4.77 5.45
N ASN A 120 -5.73 -4.69 6.63
CA ASN A 120 -4.97 -5.80 7.21
C ASN A 120 -5.86 -7.01 7.52
N MET A 121 -7.06 -6.79 8.06
CA MET A 121 -8.03 -7.84 8.34
C MET A 121 -8.38 -8.62 7.06
N PHE A 122 -8.78 -7.91 5.99
CA PHE A 122 -9.17 -8.56 4.74
C PHE A 122 -7.99 -9.24 4.03
N LEU A 123 -6.80 -8.65 4.06
CA LEU A 123 -5.61 -9.31 3.49
C LEU A 123 -5.21 -10.57 4.26
N THR A 124 -5.32 -10.53 5.59
CA THR A 124 -5.05 -11.71 6.43
C THR A 124 -6.07 -12.82 6.14
N ALA A 125 -7.36 -12.47 6.02
CA ALA A 125 -8.40 -13.42 5.64
C ALA A 125 -8.13 -14.05 4.27
N ALA A 126 -7.80 -13.26 3.26
CA ALA A 126 -7.47 -13.77 1.93
C ALA A 126 -6.26 -14.74 1.93
N VAL A 127 -5.23 -14.46 2.75
CA VAL A 127 -4.08 -15.38 2.90
C VAL A 127 -4.49 -16.69 3.56
N SER A 128 -5.35 -16.64 4.59
CA SER A 128 -5.91 -17.84 5.22
C SER A 128 -6.76 -18.65 4.26
N ASP A 129 -7.58 -18.00 3.43
CA ASP A 129 -8.42 -18.64 2.42
C ASP A 129 -7.58 -19.43 1.39
N TYR A 130 -6.43 -18.89 0.98
CA TYR A 130 -5.48 -19.62 0.15
C TYR A 130 -4.86 -20.82 0.87
N GLY A 131 -4.52 -20.68 2.15
CA GLY A 131 -3.95 -21.77 2.95
C GLY A 131 -4.92 -22.95 3.16
N ALA A 132 -6.23 -22.70 3.08
CA ALA A 132 -7.26 -23.73 3.14
C ALA A 132 -7.45 -24.50 1.82
N CYS A 133 -6.94 -23.97 0.71
CA CYS A 133 -6.95 -24.62 -0.60
C CYS A 133 -5.54 -25.17 -0.92
N VAL A 134 -5.21 -26.35 -0.37
CA VAL A 134 -3.94 -27.08 -0.57
C VAL A 134 -4.17 -28.50 -1.03
#